data_AF-A0A1G7M3S0-F1
#
_entry.id   AF-A0A1G7M3S0-F1
#
_cell.length_a   1.000
_cell.length_b   1.000
_cell.length_c   1.000
_cell.angle_alpha   90.00
_cell.angle_beta   90.00
_cell.angle_gamma   90.00
#
_symmetry.space_group_name_H-M   'P 1'
#
loop_
_entity.id
_entity.type
_entity.pdbx_description
1 polymer ?
#
loop_
_entity_poly.entity_id
_entity_poly.type
_entity_poly.pdbx_seq_one_letter_code
_entity_poly.pdbx_strand_id
1 'polypeptide(L)'
;MDDYRSIEVEIAKRHNASAKGTRKSLGDFLLNDDIKKPVNVKSNNLAKNNYSPNIISAKRLIKWMQQDGNELYFIFVDYNKNPNGLQIVKDSGLIAIEHISWDCLTIEAQGWGVIQMPRPLKVDLNQDKKAFFKGMRAAYEKYMAKETRKMELIREMIKDF
;
A
#
# COMPACT_ATOMS: atom_id res chain seq x y z
N MET A 1 -20.94 -11.62 -1.14
CA MET A 1 -19.58 -11.12 -1.43
C MET A 1 -19.48 -9.77 -0.74
N ASP A 2 -18.44 -9.52 0.05
CA ASP A 2 -18.28 -8.20 0.67
C ASP A 2 -17.92 -7.13 -0.38
N ASP A 3 -18.14 -5.86 -0.05
CA ASP A 3 -17.93 -4.73 -0.97
C ASP A 3 -16.50 -4.70 -1.54
N TYR A 4 -15.52 -5.06 -0.70
CA TYR A 4 -14.11 -5.06 -1.06
C TYR A 4 -13.82 -6.08 -2.15
N ARG A 5 -14.30 -7.31 -1.98
CA ARG A 5 -14.16 -8.39 -2.95
C ARG A 5 -14.89 -8.10 -4.26
N SER A 6 -16.04 -7.43 -4.20
CA SER A 6 -16.74 -6.96 -5.40
C SER A 6 -15.91 -5.94 -6.18
N ILE A 7 -15.25 -4.98 -5.49
CA ILE A 7 -14.34 -4.02 -6.14
C ILE A 7 -13.14 -4.74 -6.76
N GLU A 8 -12.49 -5.66 -6.04
CA GLU A 8 -11.34 -6.40 -6.58
C GLU A 8 -11.66 -7.14 -7.88
N VAL A 9 -12.80 -7.84 -7.92
CA VAL A 9 -13.24 -8.60 -9.09
C VAL A 9 -13.54 -7.66 -10.27
N GLU A 10 -14.22 -6.54 -10.02
CA GLU A 10 -14.53 -5.54 -11.04
C GLU A 10 -13.26 -4.90 -11.60
N ILE A 11 -12.32 -4.50 -10.73
CA ILE A 11 -11.05 -3.89 -11.13
C ILE A 11 -10.16 -4.87 -11.88
N ALA A 12 -10.05 -6.11 -11.42
CA ALA A 12 -9.29 -7.13 -12.14
C ALA A 12 -9.80 -7.29 -13.58
N LYS A 13 -11.12 -7.35 -13.78
CA LYS A 13 -11.73 -7.42 -15.13
C LYS A 13 -11.34 -6.22 -16.00
N ARG A 14 -11.39 -5.00 -15.46
CA ARG A 14 -11.02 -3.76 -16.18
C ARG A 14 -9.57 -3.75 -16.63
N HIS A 15 -8.69 -4.45 -15.91
CA HIS A 15 -7.27 -4.54 -16.21
C HIS A 15 -6.87 -5.87 -16.87
N ASN A 16 -7.80 -6.54 -17.56
CA ASN A 16 -7.58 -7.81 -18.27
C ASN A 16 -6.98 -8.91 -17.38
N ALA A 17 -7.30 -8.90 -16.09
CA ALA A 17 -6.86 -9.89 -15.12
C ALA A 17 -8.06 -10.64 -14.53
N SER A 18 -7.80 -11.82 -13.98
CA SER A 18 -8.78 -12.56 -13.19
C SER A 18 -8.43 -12.45 -11.71
N ALA A 19 -9.39 -12.06 -10.88
CA ALA A 19 -9.25 -12.08 -9.42
C ALA A 19 -9.27 -13.52 -8.88
N LYS A 20 -8.45 -14.42 -9.40
CA LYS A 20 -8.19 -15.74 -8.81
C LYS A 20 -7.20 -15.49 -7.68
N GLY A 21 -7.71 -15.34 -6.45
CA GLY A 21 -6.91 -14.97 -5.28
C GLY A 21 -5.54 -15.66 -5.27
N THR A 22 -4.48 -14.89 -5.07
CA THR A 22 -3.13 -15.42 -5.23
C THR A 22 -2.80 -16.37 -4.08
N ARG A 23 -2.44 -17.63 -4.37
CA ARG A 23 -2.16 -18.68 -3.37
C ARG A 23 -0.99 -18.33 -2.41
N LYS A 24 -0.27 -17.22 -2.61
CA LYS A 24 0.95 -16.79 -1.87
C LYS A 24 1.01 -15.25 -1.75
N SER A 25 0.02 -14.68 -1.08
CA SER A 25 -0.56 -13.32 -1.21
C SER A 25 0.34 -12.09 -1.01
N LEU A 26 1.10 -11.68 -2.03
CA LEU A 26 1.64 -10.31 -2.08
C LEU A 26 0.66 -9.29 -2.69
N GLY A 27 -0.30 -9.75 -3.50
CA GLY A 27 -1.36 -8.93 -4.08
C GLY A 27 -2.68 -9.69 -4.22
N ASP A 28 -3.73 -8.96 -4.53
CA ASP A 28 -5.11 -9.45 -4.62
C ASP A 28 -5.33 -10.24 -5.91
N PHE A 29 -4.65 -9.85 -7.00
CA PHE A 29 -4.58 -10.58 -8.26
C PHE A 29 -3.21 -10.42 -8.95
N LEU A 30 -3.01 -11.10 -10.08
CA LEU A 30 -1.79 -11.02 -10.90
C LEU A 30 -2.09 -10.28 -12.21
N LEU A 31 -1.19 -9.38 -12.60
CA LEU A 31 -1.24 -8.76 -13.92
C LEU A 31 -0.83 -9.78 -14.97
N ASN A 32 -1.68 -10.02 -15.99
CA ASN A 32 -1.43 -10.98 -17.06
C ASN A 32 -1.09 -12.40 -16.56
N ASP A 33 -1.64 -12.82 -15.41
CA ASP A 33 -1.33 -14.09 -14.74
C ASP A 33 0.18 -14.29 -14.39
N ASP A 34 0.99 -13.22 -14.40
CA ASP A 34 2.41 -13.27 -14.06
C ASP A 34 2.62 -13.16 -12.54
N ILE A 35 3.20 -14.22 -11.95
CA ILE A 35 3.49 -14.29 -10.52
C ILE A 35 4.46 -13.20 -10.04
N LYS A 36 5.26 -12.62 -10.94
CA LYS A 36 6.19 -11.53 -10.64
C LYS A 36 5.53 -10.15 -10.65
N LYS A 37 4.26 -10.06 -11.05
CA LYS A 37 3.50 -8.80 -11.20
C LYS A 37 2.19 -8.80 -10.40
N PRO A 38 2.24 -9.04 -9.08
CA PRO A 38 1.06 -8.90 -8.23
C PRO A 38 0.53 -7.46 -8.23
N VAL A 39 -0.80 -7.35 -8.12
CA VAL A 39 -1.54 -6.09 -8.06
C VAL A 39 -2.35 -6.06 -6.77
N ASN A 40 -2.24 -4.98 -6.00
CA ASN A 40 -3.09 -4.72 -4.83
C ASN A 40 -4.13 -3.64 -5.16
N VAL A 41 -5.38 -3.86 -4.75
CA VAL A 41 -6.45 -2.88 -4.87
C VAL A 41 -6.62 -2.19 -3.52
N LYS A 42 -6.52 -0.87 -3.49
CA LYS A 42 -6.75 -0.05 -2.31
C LYS A 42 -8.01 0.77 -2.52
N SER A 43 -9.10 0.31 -1.92
CA SER A 43 -10.39 0.99 -2.03
C SER A 43 -10.63 1.96 -0.88
N ASN A 44 -11.21 3.11 -1.21
CA ASN A 44 -11.54 4.17 -0.28
C ASN A 44 -13.02 4.54 -0.44
N ASN A 45 -13.77 4.45 0.66
CA ASN A 45 -15.17 4.82 0.68
C ASN A 45 -15.27 6.31 0.96
N LEU A 46 -15.74 7.10 0.00
CA LEU A 46 -15.79 8.57 0.13
C LEU A 46 -16.74 9.07 1.23
N ALA A 47 -17.72 8.25 1.64
CA ALA A 47 -18.60 8.57 2.75
C ALA A 47 -17.95 8.33 4.12
N LYS A 48 -16.83 7.61 4.18
CA LYS A 48 -16.06 7.38 5.39
C LYS A 48 -14.81 8.27 5.33
N ASN A 49 -14.57 9.06 6.38
CA ASN A 49 -13.29 9.73 6.57
C ASN A 49 -12.23 8.67 6.94
N ASN A 50 -11.81 7.87 5.96
CA ASN A 50 -10.86 6.79 6.17
C ASN A 50 -9.49 7.38 6.52
N TYR A 51 -8.98 6.95 7.68
CA TYR A 51 -7.62 7.23 8.12
C TYR A 51 -6.61 6.39 7.31
N SER A 52 -5.51 7.04 6.92
CA SER A 52 -4.23 6.52 6.40
C SER A 52 -4.18 5.00 6.13
N PRO A 53 -4.52 4.51 4.92
CA PRO A 53 -4.54 3.08 4.64
C PRO A 53 -3.15 2.45 4.71
N ASN A 54 -3.08 1.23 5.28
CA ASN A 54 -1.92 0.35 5.19
C ASN A 54 -1.73 -0.12 3.73
N ILE A 55 -0.56 0.19 3.16
CA ILE A 55 -0.21 -0.19 1.79
C ILE A 55 0.38 -1.60 1.79
N ILE A 56 1.53 -1.78 2.45
CA ILE A 56 2.27 -3.05 2.52
C ILE A 56 3.25 -3.04 3.69
N SER A 57 3.59 -4.21 4.23
CA SER A 57 4.73 -4.34 5.15
C SER A 57 6.02 -3.96 4.44
N ALA A 58 6.80 -3.05 5.04
CA ALA A 58 8.04 -2.57 4.47
C ALA A 58 9.07 -3.70 4.27
N LYS A 59 9.18 -4.62 5.24
CA LYS A 59 10.02 -5.83 5.14
C LYS A 59 9.62 -6.75 3.99
N ARG A 60 8.31 -6.92 3.76
CA ARG A 60 7.81 -7.76 2.64
C ARG A 60 8.12 -7.12 1.29
N LEU A 61 7.93 -5.81 1.17
CA LEU A 61 8.25 -5.06 -0.04
C LEU A 61 9.73 -5.17 -0.39
N ILE A 62 10.63 -4.90 0.57
CA ILE A 62 12.08 -4.99 0.35
C ILE A 62 12.46 -6.38 -0.16
N LYS A 63 12.02 -7.44 0.53
CA LYS A 63 12.32 -8.82 0.12
C LYS A 63 11.82 -9.16 -1.29
N TRP A 64 10.65 -8.64 -1.66
CA TRP A 64 10.07 -8.87 -2.98
C TRP A 64 10.83 -8.16 -4.09
N MET A 65 11.08 -6.87 -3.91
CA MET A 65 11.68 -6.00 -4.94
C MET A 65 13.19 -6.24 -5.11
N GLN A 66 13.84 -6.97 -4.19
CA GLN A 66 15.21 -7.44 -4.33
C GLN A 66 15.35 -8.64 -5.29
N GLN A 67 14.25 -9.32 -5.61
CA GLN A 67 14.28 -10.42 -6.58
C GLN A 67 14.22 -9.86 -8.00
N ASP A 68 15.06 -10.42 -8.87
CA ASP A 68 15.19 -9.92 -10.24
C ASP A 68 13.91 -10.10 -11.07
N GLY A 69 13.53 -9.03 -11.78
CA GLY A 69 12.31 -8.94 -12.57
C GLY A 69 11.01 -8.85 -11.77
N ASN A 70 11.05 -8.80 -10.43
CA ASN A 70 9.84 -8.59 -9.64
C ASN A 70 9.38 -7.14 -9.68
N GLU A 71 8.06 -6.99 -9.76
CA GLU A 71 7.34 -5.73 -9.76
C GLU A 71 6.17 -5.82 -8.78
N LEU A 72 5.64 -4.68 -8.36
CA LEU A 72 4.47 -4.64 -7.50
C LEU A 72 3.63 -3.44 -7.89
N TYR A 73 2.35 -3.70 -8.17
CA TYR A 73 1.44 -2.67 -8.62
C TYR A 73 0.31 -2.43 -7.62
N PHE A 74 -0.24 -1.23 -7.69
CA PHE A 74 -1.38 -0.79 -6.92
C PHE A 74 -2.42 -0.14 -7.84
N ILE A 75 -3.68 -0.34 -7.52
CA ILE A 75 -4.81 0.39 -8.09
C ILE A 75 -5.59 0.99 -6.91
N PHE A 76 -5.73 2.31 -6.90
CA PHE A 76 -6.48 3.03 -5.90
C PHE A 76 -7.86 3.36 -6.43
N VAL A 77 -8.89 3.03 -5.67
CA VAL A 77 -10.28 3.13 -6.09
C VAL A 77 -11.07 3.93 -5.08
N ASP A 78 -11.60 5.08 -5.48
CA ASP A 78 -12.59 5.78 -4.67
C ASP A 78 -13.99 5.29 -5.07
N TYR A 79 -14.81 4.96 -4.07
CA TYR A 79 -16.17 4.48 -4.31
C TYR A 79 -17.17 5.11 -3.34
N ASN A 80 -18.42 5.17 -3.78
CA ASN A 80 -19.58 5.45 -2.95
C ASN A 80 -20.37 4.15 -2.73
N LYS A 81 -20.97 4.03 -1.55
CA LYS A 81 -21.93 2.97 -1.25
C LYS A 81 -23.29 3.59 -1.00
N ASN A 82 -24.23 3.33 -1.90
CA ASN A 82 -25.59 3.85 -1.86
C ASN A 82 -26.58 2.68 -1.71
N PRO A 83 -27.88 2.94 -1.44
CA PRO A 83 -28.90 1.88 -1.39
C PRO A 83 -28.98 1.02 -2.67
N ASN A 84 -28.62 1.60 -3.82
CA ASN A 84 -28.61 0.93 -5.12
C ASN A 84 -27.33 0.12 -5.39
N GLY A 85 -26.40 0.07 -4.44
CA GLY A 85 -25.16 -0.70 -4.54
C GLY A 85 -23.90 0.16 -4.53
N LEU A 86 -22.80 -0.45 -4.99
CA LEU A 86 -21.47 0.14 -5.02
C LEU A 86 -21.22 0.86 -6.34
N GLN A 87 -20.75 2.11 -6.25
CA GLN A 87 -20.38 2.92 -7.41
C GLN A 87 -18.91 3.30 -7.32
N ILE A 88 -18.10 2.85 -8.27
CA ILE A 88 -16.72 3.32 -8.43
C ILE A 88 -16.76 4.74 -8.99
N VAL A 89 -16.18 5.70 -8.26
CA VAL A 89 -16.13 7.13 -8.61
C VAL A 89 -14.80 7.46 -9.29
N LYS A 90 -13.70 6.87 -8.82
CA LYS A 90 -12.36 7.10 -9.37
C LYS A 90 -11.57 5.80 -9.37
N ASP A 91 -10.75 5.65 -10.39
CA ASP A 91 -9.77 4.58 -10.56
C ASP A 91 -8.44 5.25 -10.92
N SER A 92 -7.37 4.94 -10.19
CA SER A 92 -6.04 5.51 -10.46
C SER A 92 -5.37 4.91 -11.69
N GLY A 93 -5.88 3.80 -12.22
CA GLY A 93 -5.14 2.92 -13.08
C GLY A 93 -4.02 2.18 -12.34
N LEU A 94 -3.26 1.41 -13.11
CA LEU A 94 -2.16 0.58 -12.60
C LEU A 94 -0.93 1.45 -12.30
N ILE A 95 -0.49 1.46 -11.04
CA ILE A 95 0.66 2.23 -10.58
C ILE A 95 1.71 1.30 -9.98
N ALA A 96 2.94 1.33 -10.52
CA ALA A 96 4.06 0.62 -9.90
C ALA A 96 4.43 1.27 -8.56
N ILE A 97 4.77 0.47 -7.54
CA ILE A 97 5.07 0.97 -6.19
C ILE A 97 6.17 2.03 -6.17
N GLU A 98 7.19 1.89 -7.03
CA GLU A 98 8.29 2.85 -7.15
C GLU A 98 7.85 4.24 -7.60
N HIS A 99 6.72 4.35 -8.31
CA HIS A 99 6.16 5.62 -8.76
C HIS A 99 5.25 6.27 -7.70
N ILE A 100 4.99 5.61 -6.56
CA ILE A 100 4.23 6.21 -5.47
C ILE A 100 5.18 7.10 -4.67
N SER A 101 4.93 8.40 -4.70
CA SER A 101 5.83 9.39 -4.11
C SER A 101 5.87 9.28 -2.58
N TRP A 102 7.07 9.35 -1.99
CA TRP A 102 7.25 9.46 -0.54
C TRP A 102 6.62 10.73 0.05
N ASP A 103 6.27 11.70 -0.77
CA ASP A 103 5.46 12.85 -0.37
C ASP A 103 4.05 12.47 0.06
N CYS A 104 3.55 11.28 -0.25
CA CYS A 104 2.26 10.78 0.25
C CYS A 104 2.38 9.58 1.20
N LEU A 105 3.59 9.07 1.44
CA LEU A 105 3.85 7.87 2.23
C LEU A 105 4.53 8.18 3.57
N THR A 106 4.34 7.29 4.55
CA THR A 106 5.12 7.21 5.79
C THR A 106 5.38 5.75 6.18
N ILE A 107 6.31 5.52 7.10
CA ILE A 107 6.46 4.22 7.77
C ILE A 107 5.96 4.37 9.21
N GLU A 108 5.01 3.52 9.60
CA GLU A 108 4.42 3.55 10.94
C GLU A 108 4.66 2.24 11.71
N ALA A 109 4.43 2.31 13.02
CA ALA A 109 4.75 1.28 13.99
C ALA A 109 3.82 0.06 13.90
N GLN A 110 4.27 -0.95 13.14
CA GLN A 110 3.73 -2.31 13.18
C GLN A 110 4.84 -3.30 12.81
N GLY A 111 5.28 -4.12 13.78
CA GLY A 111 6.37 -5.08 13.58
C GLY A 111 7.65 -4.43 13.03
N TRP A 112 8.05 -4.78 11.81
CA TRP A 112 9.24 -4.22 11.12
C TRP A 112 8.95 -2.91 10.36
N GLY A 113 7.81 -2.29 10.59
CA GLY A 113 7.32 -1.12 9.87
C GLY A 113 6.33 -1.50 8.76
N VAL A 114 5.29 -0.69 8.63
CA VAL A 114 4.30 -0.76 7.56
C VAL A 114 4.31 0.56 6.78
N ILE A 115 4.30 0.48 5.45
CA ILE A 115 4.12 1.66 4.61
C ILE A 115 2.65 2.04 4.67
N GLN A 116 2.36 3.27 5.08
CA GLN A 116 1.03 3.87 5.06
C GLN A 116 0.98 5.04 4.10
N MET A 117 -0.22 5.38 3.64
CA MET A 117 -0.46 6.54 2.78
C MET A 117 -1.38 7.55 3.50
N PRO A 118 -0.84 8.38 4.42
CA PRO A 118 -1.65 9.32 5.19
C PRO A 118 -2.11 10.56 4.42
N ARG A 119 -1.61 10.78 3.20
CA ARG A 119 -1.94 11.93 2.36
C ARG A 119 -2.50 11.45 1.02
N PRO A 120 -3.24 12.29 0.27
CA PRO A 120 -3.75 11.92 -1.03
C PRO A 120 -2.66 11.36 -1.95
N LEU A 121 -3.02 10.36 -2.76
CA LEU A 121 -2.12 9.70 -3.70
C LEU A 121 -1.38 10.73 -4.56
N LYS A 122 -0.05 10.67 -4.56
CA LYS A 122 0.82 11.42 -5.45
C LYS A 122 1.71 10.46 -6.23
N VAL A 123 1.64 10.55 -7.55
CA VAL A 123 2.41 9.70 -8.48
C VAL A 123 3.55 10.52 -9.07
N ASP A 124 4.75 9.96 -9.07
CA ASP A 124 5.94 10.49 -9.72
C ASP A 124 6.48 9.45 -10.71
N LEU A 125 6.20 9.65 -12.00
CA LEU A 125 6.61 8.72 -13.06
C LEU A 125 8.11 8.82 -13.40
N ASN A 126 8.82 9.82 -12.88
CA ASN A 126 10.27 9.95 -13.07
C ASN A 126 11.07 9.27 -11.95
N GLN A 127 10.38 8.78 -10.92
CA GLN A 127 10.99 8.12 -9.77
C GLN A 127 11.32 6.66 -10.11
N ASP A 128 12.60 6.32 -10.20
CA ASP A 128 13.00 4.93 -10.37
C ASP A 128 13.04 4.15 -9.03
N LYS A 129 13.25 2.83 -9.11
CA LYS A 129 13.38 1.96 -7.93
C LYS A 129 14.47 2.45 -6.96
N LYS A 130 15.59 2.98 -7.47
CA LYS A 130 16.71 3.46 -6.65
C LYS A 130 16.31 4.70 -5.85
N ALA A 131 15.66 5.67 -6.48
CA ALA A 131 15.11 6.86 -5.86
C ALA A 131 14.02 6.50 -4.84
N PHE A 132 13.14 5.55 -5.16
CA PHE A 132 12.18 5.00 -4.22
C PHE A 132 12.81 4.41 -2.96
N PHE A 133 13.83 3.55 -3.09
CA PHE A 133 14.52 3.00 -1.92
C PHE A 133 15.31 4.05 -1.14
N LYS A 134 15.84 5.09 -1.80
CA LYS A 134 16.44 6.23 -1.11
C LYS A 134 15.41 6.96 -0.23
N GLY A 135 14.21 7.20 -0.74
CA GLY A 135 13.10 7.75 0.04
C GLY A 135 12.66 6.83 1.17
N MET A 136 12.61 5.52 0.93
CA MET A 136 12.27 4.52 1.94
C MET A 136 13.26 4.51 3.10
N ARG A 137 14.56 4.64 2.80
CA ARG A 137 15.59 4.77 3.83
C ARG A 137 15.36 6.01 4.69
N ALA A 138 15.13 7.17 4.08
CA ALA A 138 14.87 8.40 4.81
C ALA A 138 13.59 8.30 5.68
N ALA A 139 12.54 7.63 5.18
CA ALA A 139 11.34 7.37 5.95
C ALA A 139 11.61 6.43 7.14
N TYR A 140 12.44 5.41 6.98
CA TYR A 140 12.88 4.53 8.07
C TYR A 140 13.69 5.27 9.12
N GLU A 141 14.61 6.15 8.73
CA GLU A 141 15.39 6.97 9.66
C GLU A 141 14.46 7.83 10.55
N LYS A 142 13.44 8.46 9.95
CA LYS A 142 12.39 9.20 10.69
C LYS A 142 11.60 8.29 11.63
N TYR A 143 11.17 7.13 11.14
CA TYR A 143 10.44 6.14 11.93
C TYR A 143 11.25 5.65 13.14
N MET A 144 12.52 5.28 12.93
CA MET A 144 13.39 4.80 14.00
C MET A 144 13.62 5.87 15.06
N ALA A 145 13.82 7.14 14.66
CA ALA A 145 13.94 8.24 15.61
C ALA A 145 12.68 8.40 16.49
N LYS A 146 11.49 8.31 15.89
CA LYS A 146 10.20 8.36 16.61
C LYS A 146 10.07 7.19 17.60
N GLU A 147 10.41 5.97 17.19
CA GLU A 147 10.32 4.80 18.06
C GLU A 147 11.36 4.83 19.18
N THR A 148 12.60 5.28 18.91
CA THR A 148 13.62 5.45 19.97
C THR A 148 13.13 6.39 21.06
N ARG A 149 12.62 7.57 20.69
CA ARG A 149 12.06 8.54 21.63
C ARG A 149 10.89 7.95 22.43
N LYS A 150 10.02 7.19 21.78
CA LYS A 150 8.90 6.51 22.45
C LYS A 150 9.40 5.48 23.47
N MET A 151 10.43 4.70 23.13
CA MET A 151 11.02 3.72 24.06
C MET A 151 11.69 4.40 25.25
N GLU A 152 12.35 5.55 25.05
CA GLU A 152 12.91 6.36 26.15
C GLU A 152 11.82 6.82 27.12
N LEU A 153 10.71 7.37 26.61
CA LEU A 153 9.58 7.81 27.45
C LEU A 153 8.96 6.65 28.24
N ILE A 154 8.83 5.46 27.62
CA ILE A 154 8.31 4.28 28.31
C ILE A 154 9.28 3.84 29.42
N ARG A 155 10.60 3.85 29.16
CA ARG A 155 11.62 3.49 30.16
C ARG A 155 11.57 4.40 31.38
N GLU A 156 11.41 5.71 31.18
CA GLU A 156 11.24 6.66 32.28
C GLU A 156 9.95 6.40 33.06
N MET A 157 8.83 6.15 32.36
CA MET A 157 7.53 5.88 33.00
C MET A 157 7.55 4.65 33.91
N ILE A 158 8.27 3.59 33.54
CA ILE A 158 8.31 2.32 34.30
C ILE A 158 9.44 2.27 35.33
N LYS A 159 10.26 3.32 35.46
CA LYS A 159 11.45 3.32 36.31
C LYS A 159 11.13 3.17 37.80
N ASP A 160 9.95 3.62 38.19
CA ASP A 160 9.46 3.63 39.57
C ASP A 160 8.39 2.54 39.83
N PHE A 161 8.24 1.58 38.92
CA PHE A 161 7.35 0.43 39.09
C PHE A 161 8.02 -0.70 39.88
#